data_AF-A0A957HES7-F1
#
_entry.id   AF-A0A957HES7-F1
#
_cell.length_a   1.000
_cell.length_b   1.000
_cell.length_c   1.000
_cell.angle_alpha   90.00
_cell.angle_beta   90.00
_cell.angle_gamma   90.00
#
_symmetry.space_group_name_H-M   'P 1'
#
loop_
_entity.id
_entity.type
_entity.pdbx_description
1 polymer ?
#
loop_
_entity_poly.entity_id
_entity_poly.type
_entity_poly.pdbx_seq_one_letter_code
_entity_poly.pdbx_strand_id
1 'polypeptide(L)'
;GLYPAWLTDVAVAGFSDLHTFSFDSCAVYTHESWRGRIRASAGVAASLEPEQVAQFDAELQTLLETHFPADYLCVDHRVFALICQHPTDAL
;
A
#
# COMPACT_ATOMS: atom_id res chain seq x y z
N GLY A 1 -7.10 9.62 3.23
CA GLY A 1 -6.83 10.97 2.67
C GLY A 1 -7.84 11.23 1.58
N LEU A 2 -7.97 12.45 1.07
CA LEU A 2 -8.89 12.73 -0.04
C LEU A 2 -8.13 12.76 -1.36
N TYR A 3 -8.64 12.06 -2.38
CA TYR A 3 -8.06 12.02 -3.73
C TYR A 3 -9.07 12.55 -4.75
N PRO A 4 -9.17 13.88 -4.94
CA PRO A 4 -10.22 14.49 -5.76
C PRO A 4 -10.20 14.06 -7.23
N ALA A 5 -9.02 13.80 -7.80
CA ALA A 5 -8.90 13.37 -9.19
C ALA A 5 -9.71 12.09 -9.46
N TRP A 6 -9.71 11.14 -8.52
CA TRP A 6 -10.41 9.86 -8.71
C TRP A 6 -11.93 10.03 -8.66
N LEU A 7 -12.43 10.98 -7.86
CA LEU A 7 -13.85 11.35 -7.86
C LEU A 7 -14.25 11.96 -9.21
N THR A 8 -13.40 12.83 -9.76
CA THR A 8 -13.62 13.39 -11.10
C THR A 8 -13.62 12.30 -12.16
N ASP A 9 -12.65 11.40 -12.14
CA ASP A 9 -12.52 10.33 -13.14
C ASP A 9 -13.76 9.44 -13.19
N VAL A 10 -14.26 8.97 -12.04
CA VAL A 10 -15.44 8.10 -12.01
C VAL A 10 -16.73 8.86 -12.35
N ALA A 11 -16.84 10.13 -11.96
CA ALA A 11 -17.99 10.96 -12.32
C ALA A 11 -18.05 11.22 -13.84
N VAL A 12 -16.90 11.52 -14.47
CA VAL A 12 -16.79 11.69 -15.93
C VAL A 12 -17.09 10.37 -16.65
N ALA A 13 -16.72 9.24 -16.07
CA ALA A 13 -17.06 7.91 -16.58
C ALA A 13 -18.54 7.51 -16.37
N GLY A 14 -19.35 8.37 -15.74
CA GLY A 14 -20.79 8.17 -15.56
C GLY A 14 -21.19 7.36 -14.33
N PHE A 15 -20.24 7.01 -13.45
CA PHE A 15 -20.58 6.36 -12.19
C PHE A 15 -21.39 7.30 -11.29
N SER A 16 -22.29 6.73 -10.51
CA SER A 16 -23.19 7.45 -9.61
C SER A 16 -23.02 7.00 -8.15
N ASP A 17 -23.72 7.65 -7.23
CA ASP A 17 -23.70 7.31 -5.80
C ASP A 17 -22.27 7.22 -5.21
N LEU A 18 -21.47 8.27 -5.44
CA LEU A 18 -20.07 8.34 -5.02
C LEU A 18 -19.98 8.59 -3.52
N HIS A 19 -19.43 7.62 -2.79
CA HIS A 19 -19.11 7.75 -1.36
C HIS A 19 -17.62 7.57 -1.16
N THR A 20 -17.03 8.39 -0.30
CA THR A 20 -15.65 8.17 0.15
C THR A 20 -15.59 8.06 1.65
N PHE A 21 -14.66 7.25 2.11
CA PHE A 21 -14.27 7.24 3.50
C PHE A 21 -12.77 7.04 3.61
N SER A 22 -12.24 7.41 4.77
CA SER A 22 -10.84 7.23 5.11
C SER A 22 -10.75 6.80 6.56
N PHE A 23 -9.79 5.94 6.83
CA PHE A 23 -9.47 5.52 8.17
C PHE A 23 -7.98 5.23 8.25
N ASP A 24 -7.45 5.37 9.45
CA ASP A 24 -6.08 4.95 9.74
C ASP A 24 -6.13 3.50 10.22
N SER A 25 -5.18 2.71 9.76
CA SER A 25 -5.08 1.28 10.04
C SER A 25 -3.64 0.94 10.32
N CYS A 26 -3.39 0.28 11.44
CA CYS A 26 -2.09 -0.34 11.61
C CYS A 26 -2.08 -1.70 10.92
N ALA A 27 -1.24 -1.86 9.89
CA ALA A 27 -1.02 -3.14 9.25
C ALA A 27 0.11 -3.88 9.96
N VAL A 28 -0.20 -5.08 10.47
CA VAL A 28 0.76 -5.90 11.21
C VAL A 28 1.53 -6.81 10.25
N TYR A 29 2.85 -6.81 10.36
CA TYR A 29 3.75 -7.63 9.56
C TYR A 29 4.77 -8.32 10.45
N THR A 30 5.14 -9.56 10.14
CA THR A 30 6.45 -10.08 10.59
C THR A 30 7.57 -9.38 9.83
N HIS A 31 8.80 -9.41 10.35
CA HIS A 31 9.98 -8.90 9.63
C HIS A 31 10.11 -9.51 8.22
N GLU A 32 9.91 -10.82 8.10
CA GLU A 32 9.96 -11.52 6.82
C GLU A 32 8.89 -11.00 5.84
N SER A 33 7.64 -10.90 6.29
CA SER A 33 6.54 -10.43 5.43
C SER A 33 6.70 -8.97 5.01
N TRP A 34 7.23 -8.11 5.90
CA TRP A 34 7.53 -6.72 5.59
C TRP A 34 8.65 -6.61 4.56
N ARG A 35 9.75 -7.35 4.76
CA ARG A 35 10.84 -7.44 3.78
C ARG A 35 10.36 -7.92 2.42
N GLY A 36 9.53 -8.96 2.39
CA GLY A 36 8.92 -9.45 1.14
C GLY A 36 8.14 -8.36 0.41
N ARG A 37 7.33 -7.56 1.14
CA ARG A 37 6.59 -6.43 0.57
C ARG A 37 7.50 -5.33 0.03
N ILE A 38 8.54 -4.95 0.78
CA ILE A 38 9.49 -3.90 0.35
C ILE A 38 10.29 -4.36 -0.86
N ARG A 39 10.74 -5.62 -0.88
CA ARG A 39 11.46 -6.21 -2.01
C ARG A 39 10.63 -6.17 -3.29
N ALA A 40 9.34 -6.48 -3.21
CA ALA A 40 8.42 -6.44 -4.36
C ALA A 40 8.01 -5.02 -4.79
N SER A 41 8.40 -3.98 -4.04
CA SER A 41 8.04 -2.60 -4.38
C SER A 41 8.77 -2.13 -5.64
N ALA A 42 8.12 -1.25 -6.42
CA ALA A 42 8.70 -0.75 -7.66
C ALA A 42 10.05 -0.03 -7.45
N GLY A 43 10.21 0.68 -6.32
CA GLY A 43 11.45 1.37 -5.96
C GLY A 43 12.63 0.43 -5.64
N VAL A 44 12.38 -0.87 -5.46
CA VAL A 44 13.41 -1.88 -5.20
C VAL A 44 13.48 -2.86 -6.36
N ALA A 45 12.47 -3.72 -6.56
CA ALA A 45 12.51 -4.78 -7.57
C ALA A 45 12.61 -4.27 -9.01
N ALA A 46 11.95 -3.15 -9.34
CA ALA A 46 11.96 -2.63 -10.71
C ALA A 46 13.07 -1.58 -10.95
N SER A 47 13.78 -1.17 -9.89
CA SER A 47 14.74 -0.07 -9.95
C SER A 47 16.19 -0.50 -9.72
N LEU A 48 16.41 -1.70 -9.18
CA LEU A 48 17.73 -2.23 -8.81
C LEU A 48 18.02 -3.54 -9.53
N GLU A 49 19.30 -3.80 -9.79
CA GLU A 49 19.75 -5.09 -10.30
C GLU A 49 19.56 -6.20 -9.24
N PRO A 50 19.45 -7.48 -9.62
CA PRO A 50 19.15 -8.57 -8.69
C PRO A 50 20.10 -8.66 -7.48
N GLU A 51 21.39 -8.40 -7.66
CA GLU A 51 22.38 -8.39 -6.58
C GLU A 51 22.15 -7.23 -5.60
N GLN A 52 21.80 -6.06 -6.11
CA GLN A 52 21.48 -4.88 -5.30
C GLN A 52 20.18 -5.07 -4.51
N VAL A 53 19.19 -5.76 -5.10
CA VAL A 53 17.97 -6.16 -4.38
C VAL A 53 18.29 -7.09 -3.21
N ALA A 54 19.18 -8.08 -3.42
CA ALA A 54 19.61 -9.00 -2.37
C ALA A 54 20.38 -8.29 -1.25
N GLN A 55 21.29 -7.37 -1.61
CA GLN A 55 22.01 -6.56 -0.64
C GLN A 55 21.06 -5.68 0.18
N PHE A 56 20.14 -4.97 -0.49
CA PHE A 56 19.14 -4.13 0.17
C PHE A 56 18.30 -4.93 1.17
N ASP A 57 17.87 -6.13 0.79
CA ASP A 57 17.06 -6.98 1.65
C ASP A 57 17.81 -7.47 2.91
N ALA A 58 19.12 -7.74 2.80
CA ALA A 58 19.97 -8.12 3.92
C ALA A 58 20.25 -6.93 4.87
N GLU A 59 20.46 -5.73 4.31
CA GLU A 59 20.60 -4.49 5.10
C GLU A 59 19.29 -4.18 5.85
N LEU A 60 18.14 -4.33 5.18
CA LEU A 60 16.83 -4.16 5.81
C LEU A 60 16.60 -5.19 6.93
N GLN A 61 16.98 -6.45 6.73
CA GLN A 61 16.92 -7.47 7.79
C GLN A 61 17.70 -7.02 9.04
N THR A 62 18.95 -6.61 8.85
CA THR A 62 19.84 -6.18 9.94
C THR A 62 19.25 -4.99 10.69
N LEU A 63 18.70 -4.02 9.97
CA LEU A 63 18.02 -2.86 10.55
C LEU A 63 16.82 -3.27 11.40
N LEU A 64 15.98 -4.16 10.89
CA LEU A 64 14.78 -4.64 11.59
C LEU A 64 15.15 -5.39 12.87
N GLU A 65 16.09 -6.32 12.81
CA GLU A 65 16.58 -7.07 13.97
C GLU A 65 17.20 -6.16 15.05
N THR A 66 17.87 -5.07 14.63
CA THR A 66 18.55 -4.15 15.55
C THR A 66 17.58 -3.18 16.23
N HIS A 67 16.61 -2.65 15.47
CA HIS A 67 15.79 -1.52 15.93
C HIS A 67 14.35 -1.90 16.28
N PHE A 68 13.89 -3.07 15.84
CA PHE A 68 12.53 -3.54 16.04
C PHE A 68 12.57 -4.98 16.60
N PRO A 69 13.02 -5.19 17.85
CA PRO A 69 13.28 -6.54 18.38
C PRO A 69 12.02 -7.40 18.58
N ALA A 70 10.82 -6.85 18.37
CA ALA A 70 9.59 -7.63 18.37
C ALA A 70 9.43 -8.38 17.03
N ASP A 71 8.88 -9.59 17.07
CA ASP A 71 8.66 -10.38 15.85
C ASP A 71 7.60 -9.79 14.89
N TYR A 72 7.00 -8.66 15.27
CA TYR A 72 5.99 -7.96 14.50
C TYR A 72 6.23 -6.45 14.45
N LEU A 73 5.90 -5.87 13.30
CA LEU A 73 5.89 -4.45 12.99
C LEU A 73 4.45 -3.98 12.88
N CYS A 74 4.15 -2.86 13.51
CA CYS A 74 2.92 -2.12 13.29
C CYS A 74 3.24 -1.00 12.29
N VAL A 75 2.85 -1.15 11.03
CA VAL A 75 3.08 -0.13 10.00
C VAL A 75 1.81 0.68 9.81
N ASP A 76 1.86 1.96 10.14
CA ASP A 76 0.73 2.87 9.98
C ASP A 76 0.40 3.10 8.52
N HIS A 77 -0.86 2.80 8.17
CA HIS A 77 -1.43 3.06 6.85
C HIS A 77 -2.61 3.99 6.98
N ARG A 78 -2.76 4.89 6.00
CA ARG A 78 -3.99 5.64 5.80
C ARG A 78 -4.72 5.07 4.59
N VAL A 79 -5.86 4.44 4.85
CA VAL A 79 -6.71 3.88 3.81
C VAL A 79 -7.62 4.96 3.26
N PHE A 80 -7.77 4.99 1.95
CA PHE A 80 -8.81 5.71 1.24
C PHE A 80 -9.60 4.72 0.40
N ALA A 81 -10.92 4.83 0.46
CA ALA A 81 -11.82 4.06 -0.38
C ALA A 81 -12.81 4.99 -1.07
N LEU A 82 -13.05 4.72 -2.35
CA LEU A 82 -14.09 5.30 -3.17
C LEU A 82 -15.04 4.17 -3.56
N ILE A 83 -16.31 4.32 -3.19
CA ILE A 83 -17.40 3.42 -3.57
C ILE A 83 -18.30 4.19 -4.53
N CYS A 84 -18.71 3.56 -5.61
CA CYS A 84 -19.63 4.14 -6.60
C CYS A 84 -20.41 3.02 -7.31
N GLN A 85 -21.54 3.36 -7.91
CA GLN A 85 -22.38 2.46 -8.69
C GLN A 85 -22.06 2.59 -10.17
N HIS A 86 -21.94 1.44 -10.84
CA HIS A 86 -21.72 1.41 -12.28
C HIS A 86 -22.99 1.86 -13.03
N PRO A 87 -22.88 2.59 -14.15
CA PRO A 87 -24.03 3.09 -14.91
C PRO A 87 -25.10 2.03 -15.28
N THR A 88 -24.70 0.76 -15.40
CA THR A 88 -25.60 -0.34 -15.81
C THR A 88 -26.36 -0.97 -14.64
N ASP A 89 -25.99 -0.70 -13.39
CA ASP A 89 -26.64 -1.27 -12.20
C ASP A 89 -27.86 -0.45 -11.74
N ALA A 90 -28.23 0.59 -12.49
CA ALA A 90 -29.30 1.54 -12.15
C ALA A 90 -30.70 1.16 -12.73
N LEU A 91 -30.96 -0.13 -13.00
CA LEU A 91 -32.26 -0.63 -13.48
C LEU A 91 -33.12 -1.21 -12.35
#